data_AF-A0AAW2T7K2-F1
#
_entry.id   AF-A0AAW2T7K2-F1
#
_cell.length_a   1.000
_cell.length_b   1.000
_cell.length_c   1.000
_cell.angle_alpha   90.00
_cell.angle_beta   90.00
_cell.angle_gamma   90.00
#
_symmetry.space_group_name_H-M   'P 1'
#
loop_
_entity.id
_entity.type
_entity.pdbx_description
1 polymer ?
#
loop_
_entity_poly.entity_id
_entity_poly.type
_entity_poly.pdbx_seq_one_letter_code
_entity_poly.pdbx_strand_id
1 'polypeptide(L)'
;MMWDAEDQRPIRTYRGHVNSRRFVGLSVWRNGGLLSCGSENNEVFVYDKRWGEPIWVRGFEPAGQPRREPGFVSGVCWRQAGEERCMLVAGGSDGVLQVFEGERKSCS
;
A
#
# COMPACT_ATOMS: atom_id res chain seq x y z
N MET A 1 -7.41 -1.57 9.05
CA MET A 1 -7.27 -1.55 10.53
C MET A 1 -6.37 -2.70 10.95
N MET A 2 -5.68 -2.56 12.09
CA MET A 2 -4.98 -3.66 12.76
C MET A 2 -5.77 -4.04 14.01
N TRP A 3 -5.96 -5.34 14.22
CA TRP A 3 -6.80 -5.90 15.27
C TRP A 3 -6.01 -6.92 16.08
N ASP A 4 -6.18 -6.88 17.40
CA ASP A 4 -5.68 -7.89 18.30
C ASP A 4 -6.71 -9.01 18.40
N ALA A 5 -6.35 -10.22 17.95
CA ALA A 5 -7.25 -11.35 17.98
C ALA A 5 -7.45 -11.92 19.38
N GLU A 6 -6.45 -11.80 20.26
CA GLU A 6 -6.50 -12.32 21.62
C GLU A 6 -7.33 -11.38 22.51
N ASP A 7 -6.97 -10.09 22.51
CA ASP A 7 -7.64 -9.06 23.30
C ASP A 7 -8.96 -8.57 22.69
N GLN A 8 -9.31 -9.03 21.49
CA GLN A 8 -10.50 -8.62 20.72
C GLN A 8 -10.67 -7.10 20.63
N ARG A 9 -9.58 -6.37 20.38
CA ARG A 9 -9.58 -4.90 20.35
C ARG A 9 -8.85 -4.34 19.14
N PRO A 10 -9.24 -3.15 18.66
CA PRO A 10 -8.47 -2.47 17.63
C PRO A 10 -7.13 -2.00 18.19
N ILE A 11 -6.05 -2.35 17.51
CA ILE A 11 -4.70 -1.84 17.80
C ILE A 11 -4.51 -0.50 17.10
N ARG A 12 -4.97 -0.39 15.84
CA ARG A 12 -4.71 0.80 15.01
C ARG A 12 -5.67 0.97 13.83
N THR A 13 -6.00 2.23 13.56
CA THR A 13 -6.66 2.65 12.32
C THR A 13 -5.65 3.40 11.45
N TYR A 14 -5.50 2.95 10.21
CA TYR A 14 -4.64 3.59 9.20
C TYR A 14 -5.47 4.56 8.37
N ARG A 15 -4.96 5.78 8.17
CA ARG A 15 -5.70 6.89 7.54
C ARG A 15 -5.08 7.27 6.18
N GLY A 16 -5.75 8.16 5.45
CA GLY A 16 -5.29 8.68 4.15
C GLY A 16 -5.90 7.95 2.96
N HIS A 17 -5.83 6.61 2.90
CA HIS A 17 -6.41 5.85 1.79
C HIS A 17 -7.94 5.98 1.74
N VAL A 18 -8.46 6.03 0.52
CA VAL A 18 -9.88 5.99 0.18
C VAL A 18 -10.26 4.59 -0.31
N ASN A 19 -11.28 4.02 0.29
CA ASN A 19 -11.95 2.78 -0.12
C ASN A 19 -13.44 2.92 0.19
N SER A 20 -14.28 3.11 -0.82
CA SER A 20 -15.70 3.44 -0.67
C SER A 20 -16.62 2.49 -1.43
N ARG A 21 -16.24 2.08 -2.64
CA ARG A 21 -17.07 1.25 -3.54
C ARG A 21 -16.32 0.11 -4.21
N ARG A 22 -14.98 0.20 -4.29
CA ARG A 22 -14.13 -0.71 -5.03
C ARG A 22 -13.32 -1.54 -4.05
N PHE A 23 -13.03 -2.78 -4.42
CA PHE A 23 -12.09 -3.59 -3.65
C PHE A 23 -10.66 -3.15 -3.98
N VAL A 24 -9.93 -2.70 -2.97
CA VAL A 24 -8.49 -2.40 -3.06
C VAL A 24 -7.72 -3.40 -2.23
N GLY A 25 -6.67 -3.98 -2.81
CA GLY A 25 -5.85 -5.00 -2.16
C GLY A 25 -5.06 -4.45 -0.96
N LEU A 26 -4.74 -5.36 -0.04
CA LEU A 26 -3.86 -5.14 1.11
C LEU A 26 -2.74 -6.19 1.07
N SER A 27 -1.50 -5.78 1.35
CA SER A 27 -0.37 -6.70 1.49
C SER A 27 0.49 -6.29 2.67
N VAL A 28 1.14 -7.27 3.31
CA VAL A 28 2.02 -7.07 4.46
C VAL A 28 3.39 -7.63 4.15
N TRP A 29 4.44 -6.85 4.35
CA TRP A 29 5.81 -7.34 4.36
C TRP A 29 6.20 -7.73 5.77
N ARG A 30 6.27 -9.05 6.02
CA ARG A 30 6.36 -9.60 7.38
C ARG A 30 7.64 -9.18 8.11
N ASN A 31 8.76 -9.23 7.41
CA ASN A 31 10.08 -9.01 8.02
C ASN A 31 10.32 -7.53 8.35
N GLY A 32 9.86 -6.61 7.49
CA GLY A 32 10.05 -5.18 7.72
C GLY A 32 8.92 -4.48 8.47
N GLY A 33 7.82 -5.17 8.78
CA GLY A 33 6.69 -4.57 9.49
C GLY A 33 5.94 -3.49 8.69
N LEU A 34 6.00 -3.57 7.37
CA LEU A 34 5.30 -2.64 6.48
C LEU A 34 3.98 -3.23 5.99
N LEU A 35 2.98 -2.38 5.84
CA LEU A 35 1.70 -2.69 5.22
C LEU A 35 1.51 -1.79 4.02
N SER A 36 0.90 -2.30 2.95
CA SER A 36 0.51 -1.48 1.80
C SER A 36 -0.93 -1.74 1.40
N CYS A 37 -1.62 -0.71 0.95
CA CYS A 37 -2.91 -0.86 0.28
C CYS A 37 -3.01 0.02 -0.96
N GLY A 38 -3.84 -0.42 -1.91
CA GLY A 38 -4.30 0.46 -2.98
C GLY A 38 -5.39 1.42 -2.49
N SER A 39 -5.72 2.41 -3.32
CA SER A 39 -6.76 3.38 -3.02
C SER A 39 -7.53 3.83 -4.27
N GLU A 40 -8.80 4.22 -4.04
CA GLU A 40 -9.68 4.81 -5.04
C GLU A 40 -9.28 6.22 -5.50
N ASN A 41 -8.35 6.86 -4.80
CA ASN A 41 -7.76 8.13 -5.24
C ASN A 41 -6.60 7.93 -6.24
N ASN A 42 -6.43 6.71 -6.77
CA ASN A 42 -5.38 6.32 -7.71
C ASN A 42 -3.96 6.33 -7.13
N GLU A 43 -3.85 6.14 -5.81
CA GLU A 43 -2.57 6.06 -5.11
C GLU A 43 -2.39 4.71 -4.39
N VAL A 44 -1.13 4.35 -4.17
CA VAL A 44 -0.72 3.29 -3.24
C VAL A 44 -0.19 3.92 -1.97
N PHE A 45 -0.59 3.38 -0.83
CA PHE A 45 -0.17 3.80 0.50
C PHE A 45 0.70 2.72 1.12
N VAL A 46 1.79 3.13 1.78
CA VAL A 46 2.62 2.26 2.61
C VAL A 46 2.69 2.82 4.02
N TYR A 47 2.50 1.94 4.99
CA TYR A 47 2.48 2.23 6.42
C TYR A 47 3.53 1.38 7.12
N ASP A 48 4.13 1.94 8.17
CA ASP A 48 4.76 1.13 9.21
C ASP A 48 3.68 0.69 10.20
N LYS A 49 3.73 -0.56 10.67
CA LYS A 49 2.75 -1.09 11.63
C LYS A 49 2.61 -0.23 12.90
N ARG A 50 3.65 0.52 13.27
CA ARG A 50 3.73 1.37 14.47
C ARG A 50 2.99 2.70 14.34
N TRP A 51 2.66 3.16 13.13
CA TRP A 51 2.10 4.51 12.90
C TRP A 51 0.78 4.45 12.13
N GLY A 52 -0.16 5.36 12.45
CA GLY A 52 -1.47 5.42 11.78
C GLY A 52 -1.45 6.18 10.46
N GLU A 53 -0.44 7.03 10.28
CA GLU A 53 -0.22 7.83 9.07
C GLU A 53 0.71 7.08 8.10
N PRO A 54 0.57 7.30 6.79
CA PRO A 54 1.44 6.68 5.80
C PRO A 54 2.87 7.20 5.90
N ILE A 55 3.84 6.32 5.64
CA ILE A 55 5.27 6.68 5.53
C ILE A 55 5.67 6.96 4.08
N TRP A 56 4.85 6.50 3.13
CA TRP A 56 5.07 6.70 1.71
C TRP A 56 3.74 6.58 0.96
N VAL A 57 3.55 7.46 -0.03
CA VAL A 57 2.36 7.51 -0.89
C VAL A 57 2.84 7.71 -2.32
N ARG A 58 2.22 7.01 -3.27
CA ARG A 58 2.56 7.15 -4.69
C ARG A 58 1.34 7.07 -5.58
N GLY A 59 1.15 8.09 -6.41
CA GLY A 59 0.12 8.13 -7.45
C GLY A 59 0.51 7.36 -8.70
N PHE A 60 -0.50 6.77 -9.34
CA PHE A 60 -0.43 6.31 -10.73
C PHE A 60 -0.72 7.53 -11.60
N GLU A 61 0.24 7.96 -12.41
CA GLU A 61 -0.02 9.05 -13.35
C GLU A 61 -1.09 8.62 -14.36
N PRO A 62 -2.11 9.45 -14.63
CA PRO A 62 -3.08 9.13 -15.67
C PRO A 62 -2.35 9.02 -17.01
N ALA A 63 -2.57 7.92 -17.72
CA ALA A 63 -1.94 7.65 -19.01
C ALA A 63 -2.49 8.58 -20.11
N GLY A 64 -2.20 9.89 -20.03
CA GLY A 64 -2.41 10.91 -21.07
C GLY A 64 -3.82 11.07 -21.65
N GLN A 65 -4.80 10.26 -21.24
CA GLN A 65 -6.12 10.15 -21.86
C GLN A 65 -7.21 10.42 -20.83
N PRO A 66 -8.25 11.19 -21.20
CA PRO A 66 -9.42 11.37 -20.35
C PRO A 66 -10.11 10.03 -20.13
N ARG A 67 -10.18 9.59 -18.88
CA ARG A 67 -10.86 8.35 -18.49
C ARG A 67 -12.32 8.64 -18.20
N ARG A 68 -13.20 7.70 -18.59
CA ARG A 68 -14.63 7.73 -18.22
C ARG A 68 -14.83 7.61 -16.71
N GLU A 69 -13.96 6.85 -16.04
CA GLU A 69 -13.95 6.71 -14.59
C GLU A 69 -12.56 7.04 -14.01
N PRO A 70 -12.50 7.64 -12.81
CA PRO A 70 -11.24 7.79 -12.09
C PRO A 70 -10.56 6.43 -11.88
N GLY A 71 -9.25 6.38 -12.13
CA GLY A 71 -8.44 5.18 -11.88
C GLY A 71 -8.35 4.86 -10.39
N PHE A 72 -7.97 3.63 -10.07
CA PHE A 72 -7.67 3.21 -8.70
C PHE A 72 -6.58 2.16 -8.69
N VAL A 73 -5.88 2.03 -7.56
CA VAL A 73 -4.96 0.91 -7.35
C VAL A 73 -5.76 -0.26 -6.80
N SER A 74 -5.94 -1.30 -7.60
CA SER A 74 -6.81 -2.44 -7.31
C SER A 74 -6.11 -3.51 -6.46
N GLY A 75 -4.79 -3.66 -6.60
CA GLY A 75 -4.04 -4.72 -5.95
C GLY A 75 -2.61 -4.30 -5.60
N VAL A 76 -2.07 -4.91 -4.56
CA VAL A 76 -0.68 -4.72 -4.11
C VAL A 76 -0.11 -6.03 -3.59
N CYS A 77 1.20 -6.25 -3.77
CA CYS A 77 1.88 -7.44 -3.29
C CYS A 77 3.33 -7.14 -2.89
N TRP A 78 3.67 -7.44 -1.63
CA TRP A 78 5.06 -7.44 -1.16
C TRP A 78 5.75 -8.75 -1.50
N ARG A 79 6.97 -8.65 -2.03
CA ARG A 79 7.89 -9.78 -2.10
C ARG A 79 8.32 -10.18 -0.68
N GLN A 80 8.17 -11.46 -0.33
CA GLN A 80 8.53 -12.00 0.99
C GLN A 80 9.93 -12.63 0.98
N ALA A 81 10.93 -11.92 0.46
CA ALA A 81 12.30 -12.43 0.37
C ALA A 81 13.31 -11.34 0.72
N GLY A 82 14.28 -11.67 1.57
CA GLY A 82 15.28 -10.73 2.08
C GLY A 82 14.75 -9.84 3.20
N GLU A 83 15.68 -9.28 3.99
CA GLU A 83 15.38 -8.36 5.10
C GLU A 83 15.87 -6.92 4.82
N GLU A 84 16.92 -6.79 3.99
CA GLU A 84 17.50 -5.49 3.60
C GLU A 84 16.67 -4.81 2.50
N ARG A 85 16.31 -5.62 1.49
CA ARG A 85 15.55 -5.35 0.27
C ARG A 85 14.03 -5.39 0.40
N CYS A 86 13.28 -4.29 0.40
CA CYS A 86 11.84 -4.39 0.19
C CYS A 86 11.48 -4.24 -1.30
N MET A 87 10.48 -5.01 -1.77
CA MET A 87 9.95 -4.90 -3.13
C MET A 87 8.43 -5.01 -3.11
N LEU A 88 7.76 -4.05 -3.73
CA LEU A 88 6.31 -3.91 -3.80
C LEU A 88 5.87 -3.87 -5.26
N VAL A 89 4.87 -4.66 -5.61
CA VAL A 89 4.14 -4.53 -6.88
C VAL A 89 2.78 -3.91 -6.59
N ALA A 90 2.39 -2.90 -7.36
CA ALA A 90 1.05 -2.31 -7.34
C ALA A 90 0.41 -2.40 -8.72
N GLY A 91 -0.87 -2.73 -8.77
CA GLY A 91 -1.66 -2.83 -10.00
C GLY A 91 -2.74 -1.76 -10.08
N GLY A 92 -2.71 -0.97 -11.14
CA GLY A 92 -3.74 0.00 -11.48
C GLY A 92 -4.93 -0.67 -12.18
N SER A 93 -6.10 -0.06 -12.05
CA SER A 93 -7.33 -0.49 -12.72
C SER A 93 -7.29 -0.39 -14.25
N ASP A 94 -6.24 0.23 -14.79
CA ASP A 94 -5.93 0.37 -16.20
C ASP A 94 -5.00 -0.73 -16.74
N GLY A 95 -4.66 -1.72 -15.91
CA GLY A 95 -3.76 -2.79 -16.26
C GLY A 95 -2.27 -2.43 -16.15
N VAL A 96 -1.94 -1.20 -15.73
CA VAL A 96 -0.54 -0.82 -15.48
C VAL A 96 -0.07 -1.45 -14.19
N LEU A 97 1.12 -2.07 -14.23
CA LEU A 97 1.82 -2.54 -13.04
C LEU A 97 3.01 -1.61 -12.76
N GLN A 98 3.16 -1.19 -11.51
CA GLN A 98 4.36 -0.50 -11.04
C GLN A 98 5.08 -1.36 -10.02
N VAL A 99 6.40 -1.44 -10.15
CA VAL A 99 7.28 -2.15 -9.22
C VAL A 99 8.13 -1.12 -8.50
N PHE A 100 8.12 -1.21 -7.18
CA PHE A 100 8.88 -0.34 -6.29
C PHE A 100 9.86 -1.16 -5.47
N GLU A 101 10.94 -0.49 -5.10
CA GLU A 101 12.04 -1.08 -4.37
C GLU A 101 12.51 -0.09 -3.32
N GLY A 102 12.76 -0.58 -2.11
CA GLY A 102 13.15 0.25 -0.97
C GLY A 102 14.30 -0.32 -0.17
N GLU A 103 15.26 0.57 0.05
CA GLU A 103 16.40 0.53 0.98
C GLU A 103 16.04 0.85 2.42
N ARG A 104 16.29 0.00 3.43
CA ARG A 104 16.36 0.54 4.80
C ARG A 104 17.63 1.40 4.91
N LYS A 105 17.49 2.70 5.18
CA LYS A 105 18.65 3.54 5.47
C LYS A 105 19.31 3.07 6.77
N SER A 106 20.59 2.72 6.71
CA SER A 106 21.42 2.50 7.88
C SER A 106 21.57 3.81 8.65
N CYS A 107 21.33 3.78 9.95
CA CYS A 107 21.69 4.89 10.82
C CYS A 107 23.21 4.89 10.97
N SER A 108 23.88 5.90 10.41
CA SER A 108 25.28 6.24 10.67
C SER A 108 25.42 7.04 11.95
#